data_AF-A0A737C213-F1
#
_entry.id   AF-A0A737C213-F1
#
_cell.length_a   1.000
_cell.length_b   1.000
_cell.length_c   1.000
_cell.angle_alpha   90.00
_cell.angle_beta   90.00
_cell.angle_gamma   90.00
#
_symmetry.space_group_name_H-M   'P 1'
#
loop_
_entity.id
_entity.type
_entity.pdbx_description
1 polymer ?
#
loop_
_entity_poly.entity_id
_entity_poly.type
_entity_poly.pdbx_seq_one_letter_code
_entity_poly.pdbx_strand_id
1 'polypeptide(L)'
;MRAHTLFKVAVLTGLLALSGCASKVTQPDKYSGFLKNYSDLKETTSPTGKPVLRWVDPKFNDSNYDSIVYNPITYYPVPKPTTQVGQQVLDKLLAYTNTKVKSAVEQRKPLVTTPGPRSLIFRGAITGVDTSKEGLQFYEVIPVALIVAGTQMATGHRTMDTHLYFEGELIDAATNKPVIKVVRQGEGEDLSNSSTPMAFETLKQVVDDMATDTTMFDVNKK
;
A
#
# COMPACT_ATOMS: atom_id res chain seq x y z
N MET A 1 -14.75 -41.55 -59.24
CA MET A 1 -13.42 -41.49 -58.58
C MET A 1 -13.35 -40.22 -57.74
N ARG A 2 -12.37 -40.12 -56.83
CA ARG A 2 -12.27 -39.05 -55.81
C ARG A 2 -11.98 -37.66 -56.41
N ALA A 3 -12.47 -36.62 -55.75
CA ALA A 3 -11.77 -35.35 -55.57
C ALA A 3 -12.07 -34.82 -54.16
N HIS A 4 -11.03 -34.56 -53.36
CA HIS A 4 -11.14 -33.93 -52.04
C HIS A 4 -10.76 -32.46 -52.14
N THR A 5 -11.44 -31.57 -51.39
CA THR A 5 -10.72 -30.52 -50.64
C THR A 5 -11.50 -30.07 -49.40
N LEU A 6 -10.77 -29.84 -48.30
CA LEU A 6 -11.28 -29.32 -47.03
C LEU A 6 -11.18 -27.79 -47.00
N PHE A 7 -12.18 -27.10 -46.44
CA PHE A 7 -12.13 -25.72 -45.90
C PHE A 7 -13.51 -25.38 -45.27
N LYS A 8 -13.64 -24.58 -44.19
CA LYS A 8 -12.64 -23.93 -43.32
C LYS A 8 -12.87 -24.29 -41.84
N VAL A 9 -11.86 -23.96 -41.03
CA VAL A 9 -11.78 -24.01 -39.56
C VAL A 9 -12.28 -22.71 -38.91
N ALA A 10 -12.79 -22.85 -37.67
CA ALA A 10 -13.05 -21.90 -36.59
C ALA A 10 -12.74 -20.38 -36.72
N VAL A 11 -13.74 -19.57 -36.38
CA VAL A 11 -13.76 -18.13 -36.07
C VAL A 11 -14.97 -17.93 -35.13
N LEU A 12 -14.96 -17.30 -33.94
CA LEU A 12 -13.99 -16.46 -33.23
C LEU A 12 -14.16 -16.59 -31.69
N THR A 13 -13.36 -17.39 -30.98
CA THR A 13 -13.26 -17.33 -29.50
C THR A 13 -12.25 -16.26 -29.13
N GLY A 14 -12.71 -15.03 -28.90
CA GLY A 14 -11.82 -13.85 -28.89
C GLY A 14 -12.24 -12.65 -28.03
N LEU A 15 -13.16 -12.81 -27.08
CA LEU A 15 -13.32 -11.81 -25.99
C LEU A 15 -12.41 -12.18 -24.81
N LEU A 16 -11.10 -12.05 -25.02
CA LEU A 16 -10.19 -11.78 -23.91
C LEU A 16 -10.46 -10.34 -23.45
N ALA A 17 -11.38 -10.19 -22.51
CA ALA A 17 -11.54 -8.97 -21.76
C ALA A 17 -10.27 -8.76 -20.91
N LEU A 18 -9.27 -8.14 -21.53
CA LEU A 18 -8.07 -7.63 -20.86
C LEU A 18 -8.45 -6.39 -20.03
N SER A 19 -9.35 -6.57 -19.06
CA SER A 19 -9.47 -5.69 -17.91
C SER A 19 -8.26 -5.95 -17.00
N GLY A 20 -7.07 -5.65 -17.51
CA GLY A 20 -5.87 -5.47 -16.72
C GLY A 20 -6.05 -4.19 -15.91
N CYS A 21 -6.81 -4.28 -14.83
CA CYS A 21 -6.72 -3.31 -13.75
C CYS A 21 -5.25 -3.32 -13.31
N ALA A 22 -4.50 -2.29 -13.68
CA ALA A 22 -3.14 -2.08 -13.18
C ALA A 22 -3.28 -1.92 -11.66
N SER A 23 -3.03 -3.01 -10.94
CA SER A 23 -3.51 -3.13 -9.57
C SER A 23 -2.62 -2.31 -8.64
N LYS A 24 -3.16 -1.18 -8.17
CA LYS A 24 -2.51 -0.24 -7.24
C LYS A 24 -2.35 -0.80 -5.81
N VAL A 25 -2.56 -2.11 -5.63
CA VAL A 25 -2.20 -2.83 -4.40
C VAL A 25 -0.71 -3.16 -4.37
N THR A 26 -0.17 -3.29 -3.16
CA THR A 26 1.22 -3.72 -2.95
C THR A 26 1.48 -5.08 -3.58
N GLN A 27 2.40 -5.13 -4.54
CA GLN A 27 2.79 -6.37 -5.21
C GLN A 27 3.64 -7.26 -4.29
N PRO A 28 3.66 -8.60 -4.48
CA PRO A 28 4.38 -9.52 -3.58
C PRO A 28 5.90 -9.29 -3.49
N ASP A 29 6.53 -8.70 -4.50
CA ASP A 29 7.95 -8.31 -4.49
C ASP A 29 8.23 -7.07 -3.61
N LYS A 30 7.18 -6.34 -3.21
CA LYS A 30 7.22 -5.18 -2.30
C LYS A 30 6.91 -5.54 -0.84
N TYR A 31 6.67 -6.82 -0.51
CA TYR A 31 6.48 -7.26 0.86
C TYR A 31 7.82 -7.24 1.62
N SER A 32 7.88 -6.54 2.75
CA SER A 32 9.14 -6.30 3.48
C SER A 32 9.61 -7.47 4.35
N GLY A 33 8.69 -8.38 4.70
CA GLY A 33 8.91 -9.38 5.74
C GLY A 33 8.51 -8.94 7.15
N PHE A 34 7.94 -7.74 7.34
CA PHE A 34 7.45 -7.27 8.64
C PHE A 34 6.32 -8.15 9.19
N LEU A 35 5.33 -8.48 8.35
CA LEU A 35 4.33 -9.50 8.66
C LEU A 35 4.91 -10.91 8.47
N LYS A 36 4.55 -11.84 9.36
CA LYS A 36 5.00 -13.24 9.32
C LYS A 36 4.39 -14.06 8.17
N ASN A 37 3.22 -13.68 7.68
CA ASN A 37 2.53 -14.38 6.59
C ASN A 37 1.57 -13.48 5.81
N TYR A 38 1.70 -13.48 4.49
CA TYR A 38 0.93 -12.67 3.53
C TYR A 38 -0.12 -13.49 2.77
N SER A 39 -0.10 -14.84 2.83
CA SER A 39 -0.94 -15.71 1.98
C SER A 39 -2.44 -15.48 2.08
N ASP A 40 -2.88 -14.95 3.22
CA ASP A 40 -4.29 -14.81 3.57
C ASP A 40 -4.85 -13.42 3.22
N LEU A 41 -3.97 -12.49 2.84
CA LEU A 41 -4.33 -11.13 2.45
C LEU A 41 -5.16 -11.14 1.16
N LYS A 42 -6.17 -10.28 1.12
CA LYS A 42 -7.04 -10.08 -0.03
C LYS A 42 -7.19 -8.59 -0.32
N GLU A 43 -7.30 -8.26 -1.60
CA GLU A 43 -7.64 -6.90 -2.02
C GLU A 43 -9.05 -6.53 -1.54
N THR A 44 -9.17 -5.32 -0.99
CA THR A 44 -10.39 -4.67 -0.52
C THR A 44 -10.14 -3.15 -0.58
N THR A 45 -11.18 -2.37 -0.32
CA THR A 45 -11.11 -0.92 -0.32
C THR A 45 -11.00 -0.41 1.12
N SER A 46 -10.28 0.69 1.33
CA SER A 46 -10.26 1.41 2.60
C SER A 46 -11.45 2.38 2.70
N PRO A 47 -11.83 2.86 3.90
CA PRO A 47 -12.88 3.89 4.06
C PRO A 47 -12.69 5.15 3.20
N THR A 48 -11.45 5.55 2.91
CA THR A 48 -11.07 6.67 2.01
C THR A 48 -11.03 6.28 0.52
N GLY A 49 -11.49 5.08 0.15
CA GLY A 49 -11.57 4.62 -1.23
C GLY A 49 -10.26 4.09 -1.81
N LYS A 50 -9.22 3.88 -0.99
CA LYS A 50 -7.90 3.45 -1.46
C LYS A 50 -7.77 1.92 -1.49
N PRO A 51 -7.07 1.33 -2.46
CA PRO A 51 -6.82 -0.11 -2.50
C PRO A 51 -5.93 -0.52 -1.33
N VAL A 52 -6.25 -1.65 -0.69
CA VAL A 52 -5.47 -2.19 0.41
C VAL A 52 -5.58 -3.71 0.45
N LEU A 53 -4.47 -4.37 0.78
CA LEU A 53 -4.46 -5.79 1.09
C LEU A 53 -4.81 -5.96 2.57
N ARG A 54 -5.88 -6.68 2.87
CA ARG A 54 -6.38 -6.90 4.23
C ARG A 54 -6.66 -8.37 4.47
N TRP A 55 -6.42 -8.81 5.69
CA TRP A 55 -6.98 -10.05 6.23
C TRP A 55 -7.57 -9.75 7.61
N VAL A 56 -8.69 -10.40 7.91
CA VAL A 56 -9.33 -10.39 9.23
C VAL A 56 -9.64 -11.84 9.58
N ASP A 57 -9.35 -12.26 10.81
CA ASP A 57 -9.71 -13.60 11.30
C ASP A 57 -11.24 -13.75 11.23
N PRO A 58 -11.79 -14.83 10.64
CA PRO A 58 -13.24 -15.06 10.57
C PRO A 58 -13.95 -15.10 11.93
N LYS A 59 -13.23 -15.24 13.03
CA LYS A 59 -13.72 -15.21 14.42
C LYS A 59 -13.51 -13.86 15.12
N PHE A 60 -12.86 -12.90 14.46
CA PHE A 60 -12.66 -11.58 15.03
C PHE A 60 -14.00 -10.87 15.23
N ASN A 61 -14.22 -10.38 16.44
CA ASN A 61 -15.32 -9.48 16.77
C ASN A 61 -14.74 -8.35 17.63
N ASP A 62 -14.89 -7.11 17.16
CA ASP A 62 -14.35 -5.93 17.82
C ASP A 62 -14.90 -5.74 19.26
N SER A 63 -16.12 -6.22 19.55
CA SER A 63 -16.70 -6.17 20.91
C SER A 63 -16.03 -7.11 21.91
N ASN A 64 -15.22 -8.07 21.45
CA ASN A 64 -14.42 -8.93 22.32
C ASN A 64 -13.20 -8.21 22.91
N TYR A 65 -12.86 -7.03 22.38
CA TYR A 65 -11.70 -6.25 22.78
C TYR A 65 -12.11 -4.89 23.33
N ASP A 66 -11.50 -4.47 24.44
CA ASP A 66 -11.82 -3.22 25.15
C ASP A 66 -10.68 -2.20 25.17
N SER A 67 -9.47 -2.61 24.78
CA SER A 67 -8.25 -1.83 24.95
C SER A 67 -7.23 -2.18 23.87
N ILE A 68 -6.30 -1.25 23.60
CA ILE A 68 -5.22 -1.46 22.64
C ILE A 68 -3.87 -1.09 23.28
N VAL A 69 -2.89 -1.99 23.20
CA VAL A 69 -1.48 -1.67 23.43
C VAL A 69 -0.92 -1.14 22.12
N TYR A 70 -0.54 0.13 22.09
CA TYR A 70 0.05 0.76 20.91
C TYR A 70 1.57 0.67 20.96
N ASN A 71 2.18 -0.18 20.13
CA ASN A 71 3.61 -0.14 19.89
C ASN A 71 3.91 0.97 18.85
N PRO A 72 4.86 1.88 19.11
CA PRO A 72 5.25 2.90 18.14
C PRO A 72 5.63 2.31 16.79
N ILE A 73 5.18 2.96 15.72
CA ILE A 73 5.52 2.61 14.35
C ILE A 73 7.00 2.89 14.13
N THR A 74 7.71 1.94 13.54
CA THR A 74 9.12 2.07 13.13
C THR A 74 9.24 1.95 11.62
N TYR A 75 10.45 2.12 11.09
CA TYR A 75 10.76 1.59 9.77
C TYR A 75 11.08 0.09 9.83
N TYR A 76 10.73 -0.66 8.78
CA TYR A 76 11.19 -2.04 8.60
C TYR A 76 11.32 -2.42 7.10
N PRO A 77 12.52 -2.70 6.58
CA PRO A 77 13.83 -2.57 7.22
C PRO A 77 14.18 -1.10 7.53
N VAL A 78 15.30 -0.87 8.23
CA VAL A 78 15.83 0.49 8.43
C VAL A 78 16.16 1.12 7.06
N PRO A 79 15.65 2.32 6.74
CA PRO A 79 15.81 2.92 5.44
C PRO A 79 17.25 3.38 5.24
N LYS A 80 17.67 3.47 3.98
CA LYS A 80 18.94 4.11 3.60
C LYS A 80 18.60 5.43 2.92
N PRO A 81 18.82 6.58 3.57
CA PRO A 81 18.55 7.88 2.96
C PRO A 81 19.31 8.06 1.65
N THR A 82 18.70 8.79 0.72
CA THR A 82 19.30 9.19 -0.55
C THR A 82 19.25 10.71 -0.71
N THR A 83 19.79 11.23 -1.81
CA THR A 83 19.62 12.65 -2.18
C THR A 83 18.17 12.99 -2.50
N GLN A 84 17.38 12.02 -2.98
CA GLN A 84 15.97 12.22 -3.31
C GLN A 84 15.06 12.00 -2.09
N VAL A 85 15.33 10.98 -1.27
CA VAL A 85 14.58 10.66 -0.03
C VAL A 85 15.52 10.84 1.16
N GLY A 86 15.63 12.08 1.63
CA GLY A 86 16.56 12.46 2.69
C GLY A 86 16.11 12.05 4.11
N GLN A 87 17.07 11.92 5.04
CA GLN A 87 16.82 11.53 6.44
C GLN A 87 15.77 12.42 7.11
N GLN A 88 15.82 13.74 6.91
CA GLN A 88 14.86 14.68 7.50
C GLN A 88 13.41 14.43 7.05
N VAL A 89 13.20 13.94 5.82
CA VAL A 89 11.87 13.55 5.32
C VAL A 89 11.41 12.29 6.04
N LEU A 90 12.29 11.28 6.14
CA LEU A 90 12.02 10.02 6.82
C LEU A 90 11.70 10.24 8.32
N ASP A 91 12.43 11.11 9.01
CA ASP A 91 12.20 11.43 10.42
C ASP A 91 10.85 12.13 10.62
N LYS A 92 10.56 13.17 9.83
CA LYS A 92 9.28 13.88 9.85
C LYS A 92 8.12 12.94 9.56
N LEU A 93 8.25 12.10 8.53
CA LEU A 93 7.21 11.16 8.12
C LEU A 93 6.92 10.12 9.21
N LEU A 94 7.96 9.57 9.85
CA LEU A 94 7.79 8.60 10.94
C LEU A 94 7.16 9.23 12.19
N ALA A 95 7.57 10.44 12.55
CA ALA A 95 6.99 11.19 13.66
C ALA A 95 5.51 11.54 13.39
N TYR A 96 5.20 12.03 12.19
CA TYR A 96 3.84 12.37 11.78
C TYR A 96 2.92 11.15 11.74
N THR A 97 3.40 10.04 11.17
CA THR A 97 2.67 8.76 11.13
C THR A 97 2.37 8.25 12.53
N ASN A 98 3.33 8.31 13.45
CA ASN A 98 3.09 7.96 14.85
C ASN A 98 2.03 8.85 15.51
N THR A 99 2.12 10.18 15.36
CA THR A 99 1.12 11.11 15.91
C THR A 99 -0.28 10.82 15.37
N LYS A 100 -0.41 10.67 14.05
CA LYS A 100 -1.68 10.52 13.35
C LYS A 100 -2.33 9.16 13.60
N VAL A 101 -1.57 8.07 13.42
CA VAL A 101 -2.10 6.71 13.61
C VAL A 101 -2.40 6.46 15.08
N LYS A 102 -1.53 6.87 16.03
CA LYS A 102 -1.82 6.73 17.47
C LYS A 102 -3.12 7.44 17.85
N SER A 103 -3.33 8.68 17.39
CA SER A 103 -4.57 9.42 17.66
C SER A 103 -5.81 8.78 17.03
N ALA A 104 -5.67 8.16 15.85
CA ALA A 104 -6.78 7.42 15.22
C ALA A 104 -7.11 6.11 15.95
N VAL A 105 -6.09 5.41 16.48
CA VAL A 105 -6.28 4.22 17.32
C VAL A 105 -6.91 4.59 18.67
N GLU A 106 -6.49 5.69 19.31
CA GLU A 106 -7.07 6.23 20.54
C GLU A 106 -8.57 6.54 20.41
N GLN A 107 -9.02 6.98 19.23
CA GLN A 107 -10.44 7.22 18.95
C GLN A 107 -11.29 5.94 18.89
N ARG A 108 -10.68 4.77 18.66
CA ARG A 108 -11.39 3.49 18.61
C ARG A 108 -11.57 2.85 19.98
N LYS A 109 -10.49 2.75 20.75
CA LYS A 109 -10.44 2.08 22.05
C LYS A 109 -9.37 2.73 22.93
N PRO A 110 -9.55 2.76 24.27
CA PRO A 110 -8.53 3.23 25.20
C PRO A 110 -7.16 2.57 24.97
N LEU A 111 -6.11 3.39 24.95
CA LEU A 111 -4.75 2.87 24.95
C LEU A 111 -4.31 2.48 26.36
N VAL A 112 -3.65 1.32 26.47
CA VAL A 112 -3.07 0.80 27.71
C VAL A 112 -1.61 0.42 27.50
N THR A 113 -0.80 0.52 28.55
CA THR A 113 0.64 0.18 28.50
C THR A 113 0.92 -1.30 28.72
N THR A 114 0.06 -1.98 29.47
CA THR A 114 0.14 -3.41 29.76
C THR A 114 -1.08 -4.12 29.16
N PRO A 115 -0.90 -5.20 28.37
CA PRO A 115 -2.03 -5.95 27.82
C PRO A 115 -2.82 -6.68 28.91
N GLY A 116 -4.15 -6.56 28.87
CA GLY A 116 -5.08 -7.42 29.59
C GLY A 116 -5.65 -8.54 28.70
N PRO A 117 -6.51 -9.42 29.25
CA PRO A 117 -7.08 -10.57 28.53
C PRO A 117 -7.94 -10.23 27.31
N ARG A 118 -8.36 -8.96 27.19
CA ARG A 118 -9.20 -8.40 26.12
C ARG A 118 -8.52 -7.25 25.37
N SER A 119 -7.19 -7.13 25.50
CA SER A 119 -6.43 -6.14 24.73
C SER A 119 -6.08 -6.67 23.34
N LEU A 120 -6.06 -5.77 22.36
CA LEU A 120 -5.30 -5.96 21.13
C LEU A 120 -3.90 -5.35 21.29
N ILE A 121 -2.90 -5.91 20.63
CA ILE A 121 -1.57 -5.31 20.49
C ILE A 121 -1.44 -4.83 19.05
N PHE A 122 -1.28 -3.53 18.86
CA PHE A 122 -1.00 -2.94 17.56
C PHE A 122 0.49 -2.97 17.27
N ARG A 123 0.86 -3.48 16.10
CA ARG A 123 2.20 -3.38 15.52
C ARG A 123 2.07 -2.86 14.10
N GLY A 124 2.84 -1.82 13.75
CA GLY A 124 2.89 -1.28 12.40
C GLY A 124 4.30 -0.81 12.04
N ALA A 125 4.60 -0.78 10.75
CA ALA A 125 5.85 -0.27 10.21
C ALA A 125 5.62 0.49 8.90
N ILE A 126 6.38 1.56 8.69
CA ILE A 126 6.61 2.09 7.34
C ILE A 126 7.65 1.17 6.71
N THR A 127 7.28 0.47 5.66
CA THR A 127 8.09 -0.61 5.08
C THR A 127 8.84 -0.22 3.81
N GLY A 128 8.53 0.96 3.28
CA GLY A 128 9.25 1.57 2.17
C GLY A 128 8.80 3.00 1.95
N VAL A 129 9.73 3.82 1.49
CA VAL A 129 9.46 5.13 0.88
C VAL A 129 10.29 5.16 -0.39
N ASP A 130 9.63 5.12 -1.55
CA ASP A 130 10.32 5.07 -2.84
C ASP A 130 9.67 6.01 -3.88
N THR A 131 10.35 6.07 -5.02
CA THR A 131 9.88 6.79 -6.20
C THR A 131 10.04 5.89 -7.42
N SER A 132 9.05 5.85 -8.32
CA SER A 132 9.14 5.15 -9.60
C SER A 132 9.01 6.13 -10.76
N LYS A 133 9.56 5.77 -11.93
CA LYS A 133 9.27 6.52 -13.16
C LYS A 133 7.79 6.30 -13.51
N GLU A 134 7.04 7.39 -13.68
CA GLU A 134 5.63 7.33 -14.03
C GLU A 134 5.39 6.41 -15.24
N GLY A 135 4.38 5.55 -15.17
CA GLY A 135 4.17 4.46 -16.11
C GLY A 135 4.15 4.86 -17.59
N LEU A 136 4.84 4.10 -18.44
CA LEU A 136 4.67 4.20 -19.89
C LEU A 136 3.34 3.56 -20.30
N GLN A 137 2.34 4.39 -20.61
CA GLN A 137 1.20 3.99 -21.44
C GLN A 137 1.72 3.70 -22.86
N PHE A 138 2.10 2.45 -23.15
CA PHE A 138 2.67 2.03 -24.45
C PHE A 138 1.70 2.12 -25.66
N TYR A 139 0.57 2.83 -25.53
CA TYR A 139 -0.48 2.94 -26.53
C TYR A 139 -0.77 4.36 -27.06
N GLU A 140 -0.06 5.40 -26.60
CA GLU A 140 -0.10 6.71 -27.27
C GLU A 140 0.81 6.72 -28.51
N VAL A 141 0.26 6.26 -29.63
CA VAL A 141 0.90 6.22 -30.96
C VAL A 141 1.07 7.60 -31.60
N ILE A 142 1.92 8.45 -31.01
CA ILE A 142 2.43 9.68 -31.62
C ILE A 142 3.97 9.66 -31.61
N PRO A 143 4.66 9.56 -32.77
CA PRO A 143 6.12 9.44 -32.83
C PRO A 143 6.90 10.55 -32.12
N VAL A 144 6.37 11.78 -32.11
CA VAL A 144 6.99 12.92 -31.42
C VAL A 144 6.95 12.75 -29.90
N ALA A 145 5.82 12.27 -29.36
CA ALA A 145 5.69 11.97 -27.94
C ALA A 145 6.65 10.84 -27.51
N LEU A 146 6.83 9.81 -28.35
CA LEU A 146 7.80 8.75 -28.11
C LEU A 146 9.25 9.27 -28.07
N ILE A 147 9.64 10.17 -28.98
CA ILE A 147 10.98 10.78 -29.00
C ILE A 147 11.21 11.62 -27.74
N VAL A 148 10.24 12.47 -27.37
CA VAL A 148 10.33 13.32 -26.17
C VAL A 148 10.31 12.48 -24.88
N ALA A 149 9.49 11.44 -24.79
CA ALA A 149 9.51 10.50 -23.67
C ALA A 149 10.82 9.72 -23.59
N GLY A 150 11.40 9.33 -24.74
CA GLY A 150 12.70 8.66 -24.83
C GLY A 150 13.86 9.54 -24.36
N THR A 151 13.89 10.82 -24.77
CA THR A 151 14.92 11.76 -24.30
C THR A 151 14.73 12.09 -22.81
N GLN A 152 13.52 12.33 -22.32
CA GLN A 152 13.26 12.52 -20.88
C GLN A 152 13.61 11.28 -20.06
N MET A 153 13.35 10.07 -20.57
CA MET A 153 13.71 8.82 -19.90
C MET A 153 15.22 8.64 -19.75
N ALA A 154 15.99 9.05 -20.77
CA ALA A 154 17.45 9.00 -20.80
C ALA A 154 18.12 10.13 -19.98
N THR A 155 17.49 11.30 -19.89
CA THR A 155 18.03 12.49 -19.20
C THR A 155 17.52 12.67 -17.77
N GLY A 156 16.53 11.89 -17.33
CA GLY A 156 15.94 11.97 -15.99
C GLY A 156 14.86 13.04 -15.81
N HIS A 157 14.48 13.77 -16.87
CA HIS A 157 13.49 14.85 -16.83
C HIS A 157 12.01 14.40 -16.76
N ARG A 158 11.75 13.10 -16.54
CA ARG A 158 10.38 12.55 -16.43
C ARG A 158 9.89 12.63 -14.99
N THR A 159 8.61 12.96 -14.81
CA THR A 159 7.86 12.84 -13.56
C THR A 159 8.06 11.49 -12.87
N MET A 160 8.09 11.52 -11.54
CA MET A 160 8.28 10.35 -10.69
C MET A 160 7.11 10.20 -9.72
N ASP A 161 6.40 9.07 -9.78
CA ASP A 161 5.40 8.69 -8.79
C ASP A 161 6.08 8.54 -7.42
N THR A 162 5.36 8.81 -6.33
CA THR A 162 5.88 8.64 -4.97
C THR A 162 5.03 7.67 -4.16
N HIS A 163 5.72 6.82 -3.38
CA HIS A 163 5.06 5.77 -2.61
C HIS A 163 5.49 5.74 -1.16
N LEU A 164 4.52 5.48 -0.29
CA LEU A 164 4.71 5.07 1.10
C LEU A 164 4.09 3.68 1.26
N TYR A 165 4.92 2.70 1.61
CA TYR A 165 4.49 1.35 1.93
C TYR A 165 4.32 1.22 3.44
N PHE A 166 3.19 0.66 3.87
CA PHE A 166 2.86 0.45 5.27
C PHE A 166 2.33 -0.95 5.49
N GLU A 167 2.83 -1.61 6.52
CA GLU A 167 2.37 -2.92 6.98
C GLU A 167 1.96 -2.84 8.45
N GLY A 168 0.90 -3.55 8.82
CA GLY A 168 0.44 -3.56 10.21
C GLY A 168 -0.41 -4.77 10.56
N GLU A 169 -0.44 -5.09 11.85
CA GLU A 169 -1.28 -6.14 12.42
C GLU A 169 -1.85 -5.74 13.77
N LEU A 170 -3.06 -6.21 14.06
CA LEU A 170 -3.61 -6.28 15.41
C LEU A 170 -3.51 -7.73 15.88
N ILE A 171 -2.92 -7.91 17.06
CA ILE A 171 -2.69 -9.21 17.68
C ILE A 171 -3.58 -9.34 18.91
N ASP A 172 -4.28 -10.47 19.03
CA ASP A 172 -5.01 -10.84 20.25
C ASP A 172 -4.00 -11.11 21.39
N ALA A 173 -4.07 -10.34 22.47
CA ALA A 173 -3.05 -10.41 23.53
C ALA A 173 -3.07 -11.72 24.34
N ALA A 174 -4.21 -12.40 24.41
CA ALA A 174 -4.36 -13.64 25.18
C ALA A 174 -3.79 -14.87 24.43
N THR A 175 -3.88 -14.86 23.09
CA THR A 175 -3.42 -15.96 22.22
C THR A 175 -2.13 -15.67 21.47
N ASN A 176 -1.69 -14.41 21.45
CA ASN A 176 -0.55 -13.89 20.67
C ASN A 176 -0.64 -14.22 19.17
N LYS A 177 -1.87 -14.20 18.61
CA LYS A 177 -2.14 -14.44 17.19
C LYS A 177 -2.64 -13.16 16.51
N PRO A 178 -2.24 -12.88 15.26
CA PRO A 178 -2.83 -11.80 14.49
C PRO A 178 -4.31 -12.10 14.27
N VAL A 179 -5.15 -11.09 14.45
CA VAL A 179 -6.59 -11.11 14.14
C VAL A 179 -6.96 -10.15 13.01
N ILE A 180 -6.11 -9.16 12.74
CA ILE A 180 -6.17 -8.30 11.55
C ILE A 180 -4.75 -8.12 11.01
N LYS A 181 -4.59 -8.17 9.68
CA LYS A 181 -3.37 -7.82 8.95
C LYS A 181 -3.71 -6.82 7.84
N VAL A 182 -2.86 -5.83 7.62
CA VAL A 182 -2.95 -4.85 6.53
C VAL A 182 -1.60 -4.66 5.84
N VAL A 183 -1.62 -4.53 4.52
CA VAL A 183 -0.49 -4.11 3.69
C VAL A 183 -1.03 -3.08 2.70
N ARG A 184 -0.40 -1.90 2.65
CA ARG A 184 -0.84 -0.77 1.84
C ARG A 184 0.34 -0.14 1.12
N GLN A 185 0.15 0.13 -0.17
CA GLN A 185 0.90 1.12 -0.93
C GLN A 185 0.02 2.36 -0.99
N GLY A 186 0.52 3.50 -0.52
CA GLY A 186 -0.12 4.79 -0.69
C GLY A 186 0.66 5.63 -1.68
N GLU A 187 -0.06 6.20 -2.65
CA GLU A 187 0.46 7.11 -3.66
C GLU A 187 0.42 8.55 -3.14
N GLY A 188 1.54 9.25 -3.21
CA GLY A 188 1.65 10.66 -2.84
C GLY A 188 1.46 11.61 -4.02
N GLU A 189 1.94 12.83 -3.87
CA GLU A 189 2.13 13.78 -4.97
C GLU A 189 3.37 13.40 -5.80
N ASP A 190 3.38 13.74 -7.08
CA ASP A 190 4.50 13.40 -7.97
C ASP A 190 5.69 14.36 -7.82
N LEU A 191 6.91 13.86 -8.04
CA LEU A 191 8.11 14.70 -8.16
C LEU A 191 8.36 15.02 -9.63
N SER A 192 8.72 16.28 -9.92
CA SER A 192 8.89 16.74 -11.30
C SER A 192 10.01 16.05 -12.09
N ASN A 193 10.98 15.41 -11.42
CA ASN A 193 12.06 14.63 -12.04
C ASN A 193 12.81 13.79 -11.00
N SER A 194 13.71 12.90 -11.46
CA SER A 194 14.53 12.03 -10.59
C SER A 194 15.56 12.76 -9.72
N SER A 195 15.82 14.05 -9.97
CA SER A 195 16.76 14.88 -9.21
C SER A 195 16.06 15.81 -8.21
N THR A 196 14.73 15.92 -8.26
CA THR A 196 13.93 16.71 -7.31
C THR A 196 13.90 16.00 -5.95
N PRO A 197 14.41 16.62 -4.87
CA PRO A 197 14.27 16.06 -3.52
C PRO A 197 12.80 16.02 -3.09
N MET A 198 12.40 14.91 -2.47
CA MET A 198 11.07 14.72 -1.90
C MET A 198 10.85 15.68 -0.71
N ALA A 199 9.66 16.29 -0.63
CA ALA A 199 9.21 16.99 0.57
C ALA A 199 8.42 16.04 1.47
N PHE A 200 8.25 16.38 2.76
CA PHE A 200 7.38 15.59 3.64
C PHE A 200 5.91 15.67 3.19
N GLU A 201 5.53 16.86 2.74
CA GLU A 201 4.22 17.24 2.22
C GLU A 201 3.73 16.29 1.11
N THR A 202 4.64 15.87 0.23
CA THR A 202 4.44 14.89 -0.86
C THR A 202 3.72 13.62 -0.40
N LEU A 203 4.00 13.12 0.81
CA LEU A 203 3.42 11.89 1.37
C LEU A 203 2.45 12.15 2.54
N LYS A 204 2.22 13.42 2.89
CA LYS A 204 1.39 13.80 4.04
C LYS A 204 -0.05 13.28 3.90
N GLN A 205 -0.64 13.40 2.71
CA GLN A 205 -2.01 12.94 2.47
C GLN A 205 -2.15 11.42 2.63
N VAL A 206 -1.12 10.64 2.28
CA VAL A 206 -1.12 9.17 2.49
C VAL A 206 -1.27 8.83 3.97
N VAL A 207 -0.59 9.58 4.85
CA VAL A 207 -0.67 9.39 6.31
C VAL A 207 -2.00 9.87 6.86
N ASP A 208 -2.55 10.98 6.36
CA ASP A 208 -3.87 11.47 6.73
C ASP A 208 -5.00 10.50 6.32
N ASP A 209 -4.92 9.93 5.11
CA ASP A 209 -5.84 8.89 4.65
C ASP A 209 -5.74 7.63 5.52
N MET A 210 -4.51 7.21 5.88
CA MET A 210 -4.27 6.05 6.74
C MET A 210 -4.84 6.22 8.15
N ALA A 211 -4.73 7.42 8.72
CA ALA A 211 -5.34 7.74 10.01
C ALA A 211 -6.87 7.78 9.91
N THR A 212 -7.42 8.38 8.85
CA THR A 212 -8.86 8.42 8.58
C THR A 212 -9.43 7.00 8.43
N ASP A 213 -8.76 6.15 7.65
CA ASP A 213 -9.10 4.74 7.48
C ASP A 213 -9.06 3.95 8.78
N THR A 214 -8.11 4.28 9.66
CA THR A 214 -7.98 3.66 11.00
C THR A 214 -9.17 4.05 11.87
N THR A 215 -9.51 5.34 11.99
CA THR A 215 -10.69 5.80 12.73
C THR A 215 -11.97 5.15 12.18
N MET A 216 -12.16 5.18 10.85
CA MET A 216 -13.38 4.71 10.18
C MET A 216 -13.47 3.19 9.98
N PHE A 217 -12.48 2.41 10.44
CA PHE A 217 -12.41 0.98 10.20
C PHE A 217 -13.65 0.22 10.72
N ASP A 218 -14.25 -0.60 9.86
CA ASP A 218 -15.40 -1.45 10.19
C ASP A 218 -15.25 -2.77 9.44
N VAL A 219 -15.19 -3.88 10.18
CA VAL A 219 -15.02 -5.24 9.64
C VAL A 219 -16.21 -5.66 8.77
N ASN A 220 -17.38 -5.05 8.99
CA ASN A 220 -18.60 -5.35 8.25
C ASN A 220 -18.68 -4.61 6.91
N LYS A 221 -17.82 -3.60 6.69
CA LYS A 221 -17.73 -2.84 5.44
C LYS A 221 -16.58 -3.38 4.59
N LYS A 222 -16.92 -3.90 3.41
CA LYS A 222 -16.00 -4.52 2.44
C LYS A 222 -15.53 -3.54 1.38
#